data_AF-A0A8H2XZY2-F1
#
_entry.id   AF-A0A8H2XZY2-F1
#
_cell.length_a   1.000
_cell.length_b   1.000
_cell.length_c   1.000
_cell.angle_alpha   90.00
_cell.angle_beta   90.00
_cell.angle_gamma   90.00
#
_symmetry.space_group_name_H-M   'P 1'
#
loop_
_entity.id
_entity.type
_entity.pdbx_description
1 polymer ?
#
loop_
_entity_poly.entity_id
_entity_poly.type
_entity_poly.pdbx_seq_one_letter_code
_entity_poly.pdbx_strand_id
1 'polypeptide(L)'
;MQLSNSETFVNDEGAGRAKAIVRRRVIFAVIGRVLPWLRAALFLTGTIWMCCIPLPQMGRGTYIDENALQPGQVNTYWSWREVHAADRYLEDLEKLRDANATSQQRATYFRDEFAKLGLPTEVQPYTIHAPTGGTEGVNVYSIYTAPRSSGSEAIVLSASWKSLKWDEDGSLNLRGVATILALASYLKRYTLWAKDIVFVISDGYMDGMHAWLSAYHGFDHANLETQPLTLLSGVVWTALCIDYPGHSFSHLGVYFEGLNGRLPNQDLLNSVLNIARYSNGVSVLAYDALDHLRTDHPYDFGPRTAALWNYLPKVARKMLNDPNMKTFENRAGIVSRSIAWQASGRASGVHGLFHQYRIDAITIYARPSHGPHGFFVLGKIIESTTRTMNNLLERLHASFFFYILTSAQSFIKIGGYLPAAVIMSVAMTFGGLALWVEASWVQIQIVITDADKNSESSGDDHIEHSKKWVKRSRPVVDAFVLAGCTHLSGGAMLFALGTKASMDAFTLW
;
A
#
# COMPACT_ATOMS: atom_id res chain seq x y z
N MET A 1 -22.18 -52.61 24.02
CA MET A 1 -22.82 -53.94 23.85
C MET A 1 -21.72 -54.98 24.04
N GLN A 2 -21.78 -55.73 25.15
CA GLN A 2 -20.87 -56.84 25.45
C GLN A 2 -21.09 -57.96 24.42
N LEU A 3 -20.02 -58.56 23.91
CA LEU A 3 -20.11 -59.79 23.11
C LEU A 3 -19.18 -60.84 23.72
N SER A 4 -19.74 -62.03 23.91
CA SER A 4 -19.15 -63.20 24.53
C SER A 4 -17.97 -63.75 23.74
N ASN A 5 -17.00 -64.27 24.48
CA ASN A 5 -15.85 -65.00 23.98
C ASN A 5 -16.28 -66.28 23.24
N SER A 6 -16.03 -66.34 21.94
CA SER A 6 -15.80 -67.59 21.23
C SER A 6 -14.37 -67.56 20.70
N GLU A 7 -13.52 -68.40 21.29
CA GLU A 7 -12.13 -68.58 20.92
C GLU A 7 -12.02 -68.96 19.44
N THR A 8 -11.39 -68.10 18.66
CA THR A 8 -10.87 -68.44 17.33
C THR A 8 -9.37 -68.22 17.39
N PHE A 9 -8.61 -69.25 17.01
CA PHE A 9 -7.16 -69.20 16.85
C PHE A 9 -6.81 -68.07 15.88
N VAL A 10 -6.33 -66.94 16.40
CA VAL A 10 -5.85 -65.81 15.61
C VAL A 10 -4.34 -65.99 15.45
N ASN A 11 -3.89 -66.26 14.21
CA ASN A 11 -2.49 -66.13 13.80
C ASN A 11 -1.89 -64.81 14.34
N ASP A 12 -0.70 -64.84 14.93
CA ASP A 12 -0.04 -63.68 15.56
C ASP A 12 0.05 -62.45 14.62
N GLU A 13 0.17 -62.68 13.30
CA GLU A 13 0.10 -61.63 12.28
C GLU A 13 -1.27 -60.94 12.18
N GLY A 14 -2.36 -61.71 12.35
CA GLY A 14 -3.73 -61.20 12.38
C GLY A 14 -4.02 -60.36 13.62
N ALA A 15 -3.49 -60.77 14.78
CA ALA A 15 -3.59 -60.00 16.01
C ALA A 15 -2.81 -58.68 15.95
N GLY A 16 -1.62 -58.68 15.34
CA GLY A 16 -0.83 -57.47 15.08
C GLY A 16 -1.53 -56.50 14.12
N ARG A 17 -2.11 -57.00 13.03
CA ARG A 17 -2.91 -56.20 12.07
C ARG A 17 -4.17 -55.63 12.71
N ALA A 18 -4.88 -56.42 13.53
CA ALA A 18 -6.06 -55.96 14.26
C ALA A 18 -5.72 -54.83 15.25
N LYS A 19 -4.65 -54.96 16.05
CA LYS A 19 -4.16 -53.90 16.94
C LYS A 19 -3.77 -52.63 16.17
N ALA A 20 -3.13 -52.76 15.01
CA ALA A 20 -2.79 -51.62 14.16
C ALA A 20 -4.03 -50.90 13.59
N ILE A 21 -5.07 -51.64 13.20
CA ILE A 21 -6.34 -51.09 12.71
C ILE A 21 -7.09 -50.35 13.84
N VAL A 22 -7.15 -50.94 15.04
CA VAL A 22 -7.75 -50.29 16.22
C VAL A 22 -7.00 -49.01 16.57
N ARG A 23 -5.66 -49.05 16.60
CA ARG A 23 -4.83 -47.85 16.86
C ARG A 23 -5.07 -46.76 15.81
N ARG A 24 -5.16 -47.11 14.53
CA ARG A 24 -5.50 -46.16 13.46
C ARG A 24 -6.89 -45.54 13.66
N ARG A 25 -7.90 -46.35 13.99
CA ARG A 25 -9.27 -45.85 14.26
C ARG A 25 -9.30 -44.88 15.44
N VAL A 26 -8.60 -45.20 16.53
CA VAL A 26 -8.50 -44.31 17.69
C VAL A 26 -7.81 -43.01 17.29
N ILE A 27 -6.70 -43.06 16.54
CA ILE A 27 -6.01 -41.86 16.04
C ILE A 27 -6.95 -41.02 15.17
N PHE A 28 -7.66 -41.60 14.20
CA PHE A 28 -8.62 -40.86 13.37
C PHE A 28 -9.78 -40.28 14.16
N ALA A 29 -10.29 -41.00 15.16
CA ALA A 29 -11.35 -40.50 16.04
C ALA A 29 -10.87 -39.32 16.91
N VAL A 30 -9.63 -39.39 17.42
CA VAL A 30 -9.01 -38.29 18.17
C VAL A 30 -8.78 -37.09 17.26
N ILE A 31 -8.21 -37.30 16.07
CA ILE A 31 -8.01 -36.23 15.07
C ILE A 31 -9.35 -35.59 14.73
N GLY A 32 -10.39 -36.36 14.40
CA GLY A 32 -11.72 -35.82 14.08
C GLY A 32 -12.34 -35.01 15.21
N ARG A 33 -12.08 -35.36 16.48
CA ARG A 33 -12.56 -34.60 17.64
C ARG A 33 -11.76 -33.32 17.90
N VAL A 34 -10.45 -33.34 17.69
CA VAL A 34 -9.55 -32.20 18.00
C VAL A 34 -9.48 -31.19 16.84
N LEU A 35 -9.56 -31.66 15.59
CA LEU A 35 -9.34 -30.83 14.40
C LEU A 35 -10.26 -29.61 14.29
N PRO A 36 -11.57 -29.67 14.61
CA PRO A 36 -12.44 -28.49 14.58
C PRO A 36 -11.99 -27.41 15.57
N TRP A 37 -11.58 -27.81 16.78
CA TRP A 37 -11.08 -26.91 17.81
C TRP A 37 -9.72 -26.33 17.45
N LEU A 38 -8.81 -27.15 16.90
CA LEU A 38 -7.52 -26.68 16.39
C LEU A 38 -7.71 -25.67 15.26
N ARG A 39 -8.62 -25.94 14.32
CA ARG A 39 -8.96 -25.02 13.22
C ARG A 39 -9.48 -23.69 13.77
N ALA A 40 -10.45 -23.74 14.67
CA ALA A 40 -11.03 -22.55 15.28
C ALA A 40 -9.97 -21.74 16.05
N ALA A 41 -9.11 -22.42 16.82
CA ALA A 41 -8.04 -21.79 17.57
C ALA A 41 -7.01 -21.13 16.65
N LEU A 42 -6.55 -21.80 15.59
CA LEU A 42 -5.63 -21.23 14.61
C LEU A 42 -6.25 -20.02 13.91
N PHE A 43 -7.47 -20.14 13.40
CA PHE A 43 -8.15 -19.05 12.72
C PHE A 43 -8.32 -17.83 13.65
N LEU A 44 -8.79 -18.05 14.88
CA LEU A 44 -8.94 -17.01 15.89
C LEU A 44 -7.60 -16.38 16.25
N THR A 45 -6.55 -17.17 16.41
CA THR A 45 -5.19 -16.67 16.70
C THR A 45 -4.70 -15.75 15.57
N GLY A 46 -4.88 -16.16 14.32
CA GLY A 46 -4.50 -15.33 13.17
C GLY A 46 -5.33 -14.04 13.06
N THR A 47 -6.63 -14.11 13.35
CA THR A 47 -7.51 -12.92 13.39
C THR A 47 -7.10 -11.96 14.51
N ILE A 48 -6.87 -12.46 15.73
CA ILE A 48 -6.39 -11.65 16.86
C ILE A 48 -5.05 -11.00 16.50
N TRP A 49 -4.11 -11.75 15.91
CA TRP A 49 -2.83 -11.21 15.48
C TRP A 49 -2.99 -10.07 14.47
N MET A 50 -3.88 -10.22 13.49
CA MET A 50 -4.18 -9.16 12.52
C MET A 50 -4.74 -7.91 13.20
N CYS A 51 -5.67 -8.06 14.15
CA CYS A 51 -6.21 -6.94 14.94
C CYS A 51 -5.14 -6.28 15.82
N CYS A 52 -4.10 -7.01 16.22
CA CYS A 52 -2.99 -6.50 17.02
C CYS A 52 -1.95 -5.71 16.21
N ILE A 53 -1.98 -5.73 14.88
CA ILE A 53 -0.97 -5.05 14.03
C ILE A 53 -0.80 -3.55 14.41
N PRO A 54 -1.84 -2.75 14.64
CA PRO A 54 -1.67 -1.34 14.99
C PRO A 54 -1.08 -1.08 16.39
N LEU A 55 -0.90 -2.11 17.22
CA LEU A 55 -0.37 -1.94 18.58
C LEU A 55 1.05 -1.36 18.55
N PRO A 56 1.38 -0.41 19.45
CA PRO A 56 2.70 0.19 19.51
C PRO A 56 3.85 -0.82 19.69
N GLN A 57 3.60 -1.92 20.38
CA GLN A 57 4.57 -2.96 20.69
C GLN A 57 4.93 -3.83 19.49
N MET A 58 4.08 -3.89 18.47
CA MET A 58 4.32 -4.63 17.23
C MET A 58 5.26 -3.86 16.29
N GLY A 59 5.21 -2.53 16.35
CA GLY A 59 6.02 -1.64 15.51
C GLY A 59 7.45 -1.50 16.01
N ARG A 60 8.36 -1.18 15.09
CA ARG A 60 9.73 -0.75 15.39
C ARG A 60 9.96 0.66 14.85
N GLY A 61 10.85 1.41 15.49
CA GLY A 61 11.28 2.72 15.00
C GLY A 61 11.93 2.61 13.62
N THR A 62 11.68 3.59 12.76
CA THR A 62 12.36 3.76 11.46
C THR A 62 13.86 4.00 11.67
N TYR A 63 14.69 3.43 10.80
CA TYR A 63 16.14 3.61 10.80
C TYR A 63 16.64 3.65 9.35
N ILE A 64 17.89 4.07 9.16
CA ILE A 64 18.54 4.09 7.83
C ILE A 64 19.50 2.91 7.77
N ASP A 65 19.34 2.04 6.78
CA ASP A 65 20.21 0.88 6.55
C ASP A 65 21.39 1.25 5.63
N GLU A 66 21.14 2.09 4.62
CA GLU A 66 22.13 2.56 3.66
C GLU A 66 22.99 3.70 4.24
N ASN A 67 24.22 3.38 4.58
CA ASN A 67 25.18 4.31 5.18
C ASN A 67 25.55 5.46 4.23
N ALA A 68 25.49 5.27 2.92
CA ALA A 68 25.84 6.29 1.93
C ALA A 68 24.84 7.47 1.92
N LEU A 69 23.59 7.26 2.36
CA LEU A 69 22.57 8.30 2.34
C LEU A 69 22.93 9.49 3.25
N GLN A 70 23.43 9.23 4.46
CA GLN A 70 23.82 10.25 5.44
C GLN A 70 22.78 11.39 5.62
N PRO A 71 21.49 11.07 5.84
CA PRO A 71 20.44 12.09 5.82
C PRO A 71 20.65 13.14 6.91
N GLY A 72 20.53 14.41 6.52
CA GLY A 72 20.64 15.55 7.43
C GLY A 72 22.07 15.90 7.87
N GLN A 73 23.11 15.24 7.32
CA GLN A 73 24.51 15.55 7.63
C GLN A 73 25.11 16.70 6.80
N VAL A 74 24.36 17.20 5.81
CA VAL A 74 24.83 18.25 4.88
C VAL A 74 24.30 19.61 5.31
N ASN A 75 25.18 20.61 5.31
CA ASN A 75 24.78 22.01 5.43
C ASN A 75 24.02 22.46 4.18
N THR A 76 22.78 22.92 4.37
CA THR A 76 21.95 23.48 3.30
C THR A 76 22.32 24.94 3.07
N TYR A 77 22.37 25.35 1.80
CA TYR A 77 22.64 26.74 1.41
C TYR A 77 21.42 27.43 0.78
N TRP A 78 20.28 26.74 0.72
CA TRP A 78 18.99 27.36 0.41
C TRP A 78 18.71 28.54 1.35
N SER A 79 18.56 29.73 0.78
CA SER A 79 18.48 30.99 1.51
C SER A 79 17.22 31.78 1.15
N TRP A 80 17.02 32.93 1.80
CA TRP A 80 15.94 33.84 1.45
C TRP A 80 16.01 34.34 0.01
N ARG A 81 17.20 34.37 -0.62
CA ARG A 81 17.31 34.76 -2.03
C ARG A 81 16.54 33.81 -2.95
N GLU A 82 16.64 32.50 -2.70
CA GLU A 82 15.89 31.50 -3.45
C GLU A 82 14.40 31.54 -3.13
N VAL A 83 14.03 31.89 -1.90
CA VAL A 83 12.63 32.15 -1.53
C VAL A 83 12.04 33.30 -2.34
N HIS A 84 12.75 34.44 -2.45
CA HIS A 84 12.29 35.57 -3.27
C HIS A 84 12.20 35.20 -4.76
N ALA A 85 13.05 34.30 -5.24
CA ALA A 85 12.92 33.77 -6.59
C ALA A 85 11.65 32.92 -6.75
N ALA A 86 11.36 32.04 -5.78
CA ALA A 86 10.14 31.23 -5.76
C ALA A 86 8.87 32.11 -5.66
N ASP A 87 8.87 33.17 -4.85
CA ASP A 87 7.74 34.09 -4.75
C ASP A 87 7.47 34.82 -6.08
N ARG A 88 8.52 35.26 -6.79
CA ARG A 88 8.34 35.86 -8.14
C ARG A 88 7.79 34.88 -9.16
N TYR A 89 8.29 33.64 -9.16
CA TYR A 89 7.70 32.60 -10.00
C TYR A 89 6.23 32.40 -9.64
N LEU A 90 5.89 32.31 -8.35
CA LEU A 90 4.52 32.15 -7.89
C LEU A 90 3.60 33.27 -8.40
N GLU A 91 4.02 34.55 -8.33
CA GLU A 91 3.23 35.67 -8.86
C GLU A 91 2.88 35.50 -10.35
N ASP A 92 3.83 35.01 -11.15
CA ASP A 92 3.60 34.74 -12.57
C ASP A 92 2.70 33.52 -12.79
N LEU A 93 2.84 32.47 -11.97
CA LEU A 93 1.97 31.29 -12.02
C LEU A 93 0.52 31.64 -11.64
N GLU A 94 0.33 32.54 -10.68
CA GLU A 94 -0.99 33.05 -10.31
C GLU A 94 -1.63 33.83 -11.46
N LYS A 95 -0.87 34.66 -12.19
CA LYS A 95 -1.36 35.31 -13.42
C LYS A 95 -1.77 34.30 -14.49
N LEU A 96 -0.99 33.22 -14.67
CA LEU A 96 -1.35 32.15 -15.62
C LEU A 96 -2.63 31.42 -15.20
N ARG A 97 -2.80 31.15 -13.90
CA ARG A 97 -4.05 30.59 -13.36
C ARG A 97 -5.22 31.54 -13.62
N ASP A 98 -5.09 32.80 -13.26
CA ASP A 98 -6.17 33.79 -13.31
C ASP A 98 -6.56 34.14 -14.76
N ALA A 99 -5.62 34.02 -15.70
CA ALA A 99 -5.85 34.12 -17.13
C ALA A 99 -6.42 32.84 -17.76
N ASN A 100 -6.63 31.76 -16.99
CA ASN A 100 -7.00 30.43 -17.47
C ASN A 100 -6.09 29.95 -18.62
N ALA A 101 -4.77 30.12 -18.46
CA ALA A 101 -3.80 29.78 -19.48
C ALA A 101 -3.95 28.31 -19.91
N THR A 102 -3.85 28.03 -21.20
CA THR A 102 -3.91 26.67 -21.74
C THR A 102 -2.67 25.85 -21.36
N SER A 103 -2.75 24.53 -21.45
CA SER A 103 -1.61 23.62 -21.24
C SER A 103 -0.39 24.03 -22.07
N GLN A 104 -0.60 24.43 -23.33
CA GLN A 104 0.46 24.90 -24.21
C GLN A 104 1.08 26.22 -23.73
N GLN A 105 0.27 27.18 -23.26
CA GLN A 105 0.76 28.45 -22.74
C GLN A 105 1.58 28.25 -21.46
N ARG A 106 1.10 27.41 -20.53
CA ARG A 106 1.85 27.03 -19.32
C ARG A 106 3.17 26.37 -19.68
N ALA A 107 3.15 25.39 -20.57
CA ALA A 107 4.36 24.69 -21.01
C ALA A 107 5.38 25.63 -21.67
N THR A 108 4.90 26.56 -22.49
CA THR A 108 5.76 27.59 -23.12
C THR A 108 6.44 28.46 -22.05
N TYR A 109 5.69 28.91 -21.04
CA TYR A 109 6.25 29.67 -19.93
C TYR A 109 7.34 28.89 -19.18
N PHE A 110 7.06 27.64 -18.78
CA PHE A 110 8.05 26.83 -18.04
C PHE A 110 9.31 26.58 -18.88
N ARG A 111 9.14 26.29 -20.17
CA ARG A 111 10.27 26.10 -21.10
C ARG A 111 11.14 27.35 -21.13
N ASP A 112 10.52 28.52 -21.27
CA ASP A 112 11.23 29.79 -21.37
C ASP A 112 11.95 30.14 -20.05
N GLU A 113 11.36 29.82 -18.89
CA GLU A 113 12.03 30.01 -17.59
C GLU A 113 13.27 29.11 -17.41
N PHE A 114 13.19 27.83 -17.77
CA PHE A 114 14.39 26.97 -17.74
C PHE A 114 15.43 27.40 -18.80
N ALA A 115 14.98 27.85 -19.98
CA ALA A 115 15.87 28.34 -21.03
C ALA A 115 16.61 29.63 -20.62
N LYS A 116 15.96 30.55 -19.87
CA LYS A 116 16.62 31.72 -19.25
C LYS A 116 17.72 31.31 -18.28
N LEU A 117 17.58 30.16 -17.63
CA LEU A 117 18.63 29.59 -16.79
C LEU A 117 19.74 28.95 -17.63
N GLY A 118 19.59 28.81 -18.95
CA GLY A 118 20.54 28.13 -19.83
C GLY A 118 20.58 26.63 -19.59
N LEU A 119 19.43 26.00 -19.33
CA LEU A 119 19.27 24.56 -19.22
C LEU A 119 18.59 24.03 -20.50
N PRO A 120 19.06 22.90 -21.07
CA PRO A 120 18.37 22.26 -22.19
C PRO A 120 16.98 21.83 -21.74
N THR A 121 15.96 22.28 -22.47
CA THR A 121 14.57 22.16 -22.04
C THR A 121 13.67 21.90 -23.24
N GLU A 122 12.74 20.98 -23.07
CA GLU A 122 11.83 20.54 -24.12
C GLU A 122 10.41 20.37 -23.58
N VAL A 123 9.46 20.39 -24.50
CA VAL A 123 8.03 20.20 -24.22
C VAL A 123 7.58 18.85 -24.77
N GLN A 124 6.65 18.21 -24.10
CA GLN A 124 6.11 16.92 -24.51
C GLN A 124 4.57 16.95 -24.48
N PRO A 125 3.93 17.17 -25.63
CA PRO A 125 2.49 16.97 -25.78
C PRO A 125 2.12 15.50 -25.61
N TYR A 126 0.98 15.25 -24.97
CA TYR A 126 0.42 13.91 -24.81
C TYR A 126 -1.10 13.90 -24.87
N THR A 127 -1.64 12.77 -25.33
CA THR A 127 -3.08 12.50 -25.37
C THR A 127 -3.34 11.11 -24.79
N ILE A 128 -4.24 11.02 -23.82
CA ILE A 128 -4.70 9.75 -23.26
C ILE A 128 -6.13 9.52 -23.72
N HIS A 129 -6.36 8.40 -24.41
CA HIS A 129 -7.68 7.99 -24.86
C HIS A 129 -8.36 7.14 -23.79
N ALA A 130 -9.38 7.69 -23.14
CA ALA A 130 -10.21 6.95 -22.19
C ALA A 130 -11.64 6.77 -22.74
N PRO A 131 -12.34 5.66 -22.40
CA PRO A 131 -13.71 5.42 -22.86
C PRO A 131 -14.70 6.53 -22.48
N THR A 132 -14.41 7.27 -21.41
CA THR A 132 -15.24 8.35 -20.87
C THR A 132 -14.87 9.74 -21.39
N GLY A 133 -13.92 9.84 -22.34
CA GLY A 133 -13.39 11.09 -22.88
C GLY A 133 -11.88 11.18 -22.71
N GLY A 134 -11.18 11.59 -23.77
CA GLY A 134 -9.72 11.72 -23.75
C GLY A 134 -9.24 12.92 -22.94
N THR A 135 -8.03 12.82 -22.40
CA THR A 135 -7.35 13.93 -21.70
C THR A 135 -6.07 14.29 -22.43
N GLU A 136 -5.91 15.58 -22.75
CA GLU A 136 -4.73 16.13 -23.41
C GLU A 136 -3.96 17.04 -22.45
N GLY A 137 -2.64 17.08 -22.60
CA GLY A 137 -1.77 17.93 -21.80
C GLY A 137 -0.40 18.10 -22.43
N VAL A 138 0.41 18.99 -21.85
CA VAL A 138 1.77 19.28 -22.35
C VAL A 138 2.74 19.37 -21.18
N ASN A 139 3.58 18.36 -21.03
CA ASN A 139 4.63 18.36 -20.01
C ASN A 139 5.81 19.23 -20.42
N VAL A 140 6.59 19.67 -19.44
CA VAL A 140 7.88 20.31 -19.66
C VAL A 140 8.94 19.58 -18.85
N TYR A 141 10.09 19.36 -19.46
CA TYR A 141 11.21 18.73 -18.78
C TYR A 141 12.53 19.38 -19.18
N SER A 142 13.44 19.44 -18.22
CA SER A 142 14.74 20.09 -18.35
C SER A 142 15.81 19.24 -17.68
N ILE A 143 17.02 19.21 -18.23
CA ILE A 143 18.12 18.38 -17.72
C ILE A 143 19.28 19.27 -17.29
N TYR A 144 19.70 19.11 -16.04
CA TYR A 144 20.98 19.61 -15.56
C TYR A 144 21.99 18.47 -15.51
N THR A 145 23.01 18.52 -16.38
CA THR A 145 24.08 17.53 -16.42
C THR A 145 25.06 17.74 -15.27
N ALA A 146 25.33 16.67 -14.51
CA ALA A 146 26.24 16.71 -13.38
C ALA A 146 27.70 16.91 -13.83
N PRO A 147 28.46 17.85 -13.23
CA PRO A 147 29.82 18.12 -13.65
C PRO A 147 30.84 17.06 -13.18
N ARG A 148 30.47 16.18 -12.24
CA ARG A 148 31.39 15.20 -11.61
C ARG A 148 31.18 13.76 -12.08
N SER A 149 30.35 13.53 -13.10
CA SER A 149 29.98 12.19 -13.54
C SER A 149 29.76 12.14 -15.05
N SER A 150 29.64 10.92 -15.59
CA SER A 150 29.44 10.64 -17.01
C SER A 150 28.00 10.87 -17.50
N GLY A 151 27.09 11.30 -16.62
CA GLY A 151 25.66 11.44 -16.94
C GLY A 151 24.91 10.11 -17.07
N SER A 152 25.49 9.00 -16.60
CA SER A 152 24.87 7.66 -16.67
C SER A 152 23.78 7.43 -15.62
N GLU A 153 23.63 8.33 -14.67
CA GLU A 153 22.73 8.23 -13.52
C GLU A 153 21.98 9.54 -13.32
N ALA A 154 20.70 9.45 -12.94
CA ALA A 154 19.86 10.62 -12.79
C ALA A 154 19.00 10.59 -11.51
N ILE A 155 18.65 11.79 -11.03
CA ILE A 155 17.64 12.05 -10.00
C ILE A 155 16.55 12.89 -10.66
N VAL A 156 15.28 12.54 -10.43
CA VAL A 156 14.15 13.34 -10.92
C VAL A 156 13.60 14.20 -9.79
N LEU A 157 13.49 15.51 -10.03
CA LEU A 157 12.73 16.44 -9.20
C LEU A 157 11.51 16.88 -9.98
N SER A 158 10.31 16.60 -9.48
CA SER A 158 9.09 16.88 -10.23
C SER A 158 8.04 17.61 -9.41
N ALA A 159 7.17 18.33 -10.12
CA ALA A 159 5.94 18.90 -9.59
C ALA A 159 4.87 18.85 -10.68
N SER A 160 3.65 18.47 -10.32
CA SER A 160 2.49 18.58 -11.20
C SER A 160 1.84 19.95 -11.06
N TRP A 161 1.21 20.47 -12.11
CA TRP A 161 0.40 21.69 -12.03
C TRP A 161 -0.83 21.49 -11.14
N LYS A 162 -1.50 20.34 -11.30
CA LYS A 162 -2.60 19.88 -10.42
C LYS A 162 -2.02 19.27 -9.14
N SER A 163 -2.62 19.56 -7.98
CA SER A 163 -2.23 18.95 -6.70
C SER A 163 -2.81 17.54 -6.54
N LEU A 164 -2.29 16.77 -5.59
CA LEU A 164 -2.79 15.46 -5.16
C LEU A 164 -4.28 15.49 -4.80
N LYS A 165 -4.74 16.62 -4.24
CA LYS A 165 -6.13 16.82 -3.83
C LYS A 165 -7.00 17.45 -4.92
N TRP A 166 -6.47 17.66 -6.13
CA TRP A 166 -7.18 18.29 -7.25
C TRP A 166 -8.59 17.75 -7.49
N ASP A 167 -8.78 16.42 -7.49
CA ASP A 167 -10.10 15.85 -7.72
C ASP A 167 -11.08 16.05 -6.56
N GLU A 168 -10.58 16.33 -5.35
CA GLU A 168 -11.38 16.55 -4.12
C GLU A 168 -11.76 18.03 -3.99
N ASP A 169 -10.81 18.95 -4.19
CA ASP A 169 -10.98 20.39 -3.89
C ASP A 169 -10.60 21.34 -5.03
N GLY A 170 -10.11 20.83 -6.17
CA GLY A 170 -9.64 21.67 -7.28
C GLY A 170 -8.33 22.41 -7.00
N SER A 171 -7.55 21.99 -5.99
CA SER A 171 -6.31 22.67 -5.61
C SER A 171 -5.19 22.53 -6.64
N LEU A 172 -4.55 23.65 -6.94
CA LEU A 172 -3.37 23.72 -7.80
C LEU A 172 -2.09 23.70 -6.97
N ASN A 173 -1.05 23.09 -7.53
CA ASN A 173 0.27 22.97 -6.91
C ASN A 173 1.23 24.06 -7.41
N LEU A 174 0.79 25.32 -7.38
CA LEU A 174 1.57 26.45 -7.91
C LEU A 174 2.89 26.63 -7.17
N ARG A 175 2.89 26.47 -5.84
CA ARG A 175 4.12 26.63 -5.06
C ARG A 175 5.06 25.43 -5.20
N GLY A 176 4.57 24.22 -5.47
CA GLY A 176 5.45 23.11 -5.84
C GLY A 176 6.18 23.39 -7.15
N VAL A 177 5.46 23.88 -8.16
CA VAL A 177 6.04 24.28 -9.45
C VAL A 177 7.04 25.44 -9.28
N ALA A 178 6.69 26.48 -8.53
CA ALA A 178 7.59 27.58 -8.23
C ALA A 178 8.86 27.12 -7.48
N THR A 179 8.73 26.13 -6.59
CA THR A 179 9.86 25.52 -5.88
C THR A 179 10.79 24.80 -6.85
N ILE A 180 10.26 24.05 -7.83
CA ILE A 180 11.08 23.41 -8.88
C ILE A 180 11.85 24.43 -9.71
N LEU A 181 11.20 25.52 -10.15
CA LEU A 181 11.85 26.57 -10.95
C LEU A 181 12.97 27.27 -10.15
N ALA A 182 12.70 27.60 -8.88
CA ALA A 182 13.69 28.19 -7.98
C ALA A 182 14.85 27.22 -7.66
N LEU A 183 14.56 25.92 -7.49
CA LEU A 183 15.56 24.87 -7.32
C LEU A 183 16.43 24.72 -8.56
N ALA A 184 15.88 24.77 -9.77
CA ALA A 184 16.69 24.69 -10.98
C ALA A 184 17.72 25.82 -11.06
N SER A 185 17.31 27.05 -10.73
CA SER A 185 18.23 28.19 -10.63
C SER A 185 19.27 28.01 -9.53
N TYR A 186 18.88 27.43 -8.40
CA TYR A 186 19.75 27.17 -7.26
C TYR A 186 20.78 26.08 -7.54
N LEU A 187 20.33 24.89 -7.90
CA LEU A 187 21.14 23.69 -8.07
C LEU A 187 22.19 23.88 -9.17
N LYS A 188 21.85 24.61 -10.25
CA LYS A 188 22.79 24.96 -11.33
C LYS A 188 24.04 25.69 -10.83
N ARG A 189 23.95 26.47 -9.75
CA ARG A 189 25.09 27.24 -9.20
C ARG A 189 26.12 26.37 -8.49
N TYR A 190 25.76 25.14 -8.11
CA TYR A 190 26.62 24.26 -7.33
C TYR A 190 27.15 23.13 -8.20
N THR A 191 28.44 22.82 -8.08
CA THR A 191 29.13 21.84 -8.93
C THR A 191 29.40 20.51 -8.23
N LEU A 192 28.61 20.19 -7.21
CA LEU A 192 28.78 19.04 -6.32
C LEU A 192 27.97 17.81 -6.72
N TRP A 193 27.14 17.94 -7.75
CA TRP A 193 26.27 16.88 -8.22
C TRP A 193 27.09 15.83 -8.97
N ALA A 194 26.83 14.57 -8.64
CA ALA A 194 27.39 13.37 -9.26
C ALA A 194 26.36 12.60 -10.09
N LYS A 195 25.09 13.01 -10.04
CA LYS A 195 23.99 12.48 -10.86
C LYS A 195 23.32 13.63 -11.57
N ASP A 196 22.93 13.41 -12.82
CA ASP A 196 22.14 14.37 -13.56
C ASP A 196 20.84 14.65 -12.80
N ILE A 197 20.37 15.88 -12.88
CA ILE A 197 19.11 16.28 -12.25
C ILE A 197 18.12 16.59 -13.36
N VAL A 198 17.06 15.79 -13.43
CA VAL A 198 15.98 15.98 -14.40
C VAL A 198 14.83 16.67 -13.69
N PHE A 199 14.49 17.86 -14.16
CA PHE A 199 13.33 18.61 -13.70
C PHE A 199 12.14 18.27 -14.58
N VAL A 200 11.01 17.88 -13.99
CA VAL A 200 9.78 17.57 -14.74
C VAL A 200 8.61 18.34 -14.14
N ILE A 201 7.98 19.18 -14.95
CA ILE A 201 6.73 19.86 -14.62
C ILE A 201 5.63 19.19 -15.44
N SER A 202 4.78 18.39 -14.80
CA SER A 202 3.67 17.72 -15.47
C SER A 202 2.43 18.62 -15.49
N ASP A 203 1.71 18.61 -16.61
CA ASP A 203 0.52 19.45 -16.75
C ASP A 203 -0.68 18.86 -16.00
N GLY A 204 -0.91 17.57 -16.22
CA GLY A 204 -1.81 16.79 -15.41
C GLY A 204 -1.22 16.39 -14.05
N TYR A 205 -2.01 15.66 -13.28
CA TYR A 205 -1.53 15.08 -12.02
C TYR A 205 -0.70 13.82 -12.32
N MET A 206 -1.32 12.64 -12.38
CA MET A 206 -0.65 11.39 -12.72
C MET A 206 -0.48 11.19 -14.23
N ASP A 207 -1.42 11.66 -15.03
CA ASP A 207 -1.49 11.50 -16.48
C ASP A 207 -0.25 12.05 -17.20
N GLY A 208 0.16 13.27 -16.85
CA GLY A 208 1.36 13.89 -17.45
C GLY A 208 2.63 13.13 -17.10
N MET A 209 2.82 12.74 -15.83
CA MET A 209 3.99 11.96 -15.46
C MET A 209 4.00 10.56 -16.09
N HIS A 210 2.84 9.94 -16.26
CA HIS A 210 2.71 8.65 -16.95
C HIS A 210 3.17 8.77 -18.40
N ALA A 211 2.77 9.84 -19.09
CA ALA A 211 3.22 10.14 -20.45
C ALA A 211 4.74 10.35 -20.55
N TRP A 212 5.31 11.12 -19.62
CA TRP A 212 6.75 11.38 -19.60
C TRP A 212 7.57 10.11 -19.32
N LEU A 213 7.19 9.34 -18.30
CA LEU A 213 7.89 8.10 -17.95
C LEU A 213 7.79 7.03 -19.03
N SER A 214 6.62 6.91 -19.68
CA SER A 214 6.42 5.96 -20.77
C SER A 214 7.38 6.25 -21.93
N ALA A 215 7.49 7.52 -22.33
CA ALA A 215 8.42 7.94 -23.38
C ALA A 215 9.89 7.82 -22.94
N TYR A 216 10.23 8.17 -21.69
CA TYR A 216 11.60 8.05 -21.16
C TYR A 216 12.14 6.63 -21.20
N HIS A 217 11.28 5.65 -20.93
CA HIS A 217 11.63 4.24 -20.91
C HIS A 217 11.30 3.49 -22.21
N GLY A 218 10.76 4.17 -23.23
CA GLY A 218 10.42 3.59 -24.52
C GLY A 218 9.29 2.57 -24.47
N PHE A 219 8.29 2.77 -23.61
CA PHE A 219 7.09 1.92 -23.52
C PHE A 219 5.91 2.58 -24.22
N ASP A 220 5.42 1.94 -25.28
CA ASP A 220 4.20 2.35 -25.96
C ASP A 220 2.97 1.71 -25.31
N HIS A 221 1.92 2.50 -25.09
CA HIS A 221 0.64 2.00 -24.57
C HIS A 221 -0.47 2.29 -25.58
N ALA A 222 -1.40 1.35 -25.75
CA ALA A 222 -2.46 1.46 -26.76
C ALA A 222 -3.39 2.68 -26.57
N ASN A 223 -3.48 3.19 -25.34
CA ASN A 223 -4.35 4.30 -24.96
C ASN A 223 -3.61 5.61 -24.67
N LEU A 224 -2.30 5.67 -24.95
CA LEU A 224 -1.46 6.85 -24.69
C LEU A 224 -0.67 7.18 -25.95
N GLU A 225 -0.85 8.39 -26.45
CA GLU A 225 -0.07 8.96 -27.54
C GLU A 225 0.88 10.02 -26.97
N THR A 226 2.18 9.85 -27.21
CA THR A 226 3.22 10.78 -26.76
C THR A 226 4.26 11.00 -27.84
N GLN A 227 4.81 12.20 -27.90
CA GLN A 227 6.02 12.44 -28.70
C GLN A 227 7.26 11.82 -28.03
N PRO A 228 8.20 11.25 -28.80
CA PRO A 228 9.47 10.77 -28.28
C PRO A 228 10.26 11.90 -27.60
N LEU A 229 10.96 11.58 -26.51
CA LEU A 229 11.82 12.55 -25.84
C LEU A 229 13.08 12.81 -26.65
N THR A 230 13.39 14.09 -26.86
CA THR A 230 14.59 14.55 -27.57
C THR A 230 15.79 14.71 -26.65
N LEU A 231 15.53 15.02 -25.37
CA LEU A 231 16.55 15.06 -24.32
C LEU A 231 16.44 13.79 -23.46
N LEU A 232 17.55 13.08 -23.33
CA LEU A 232 17.64 11.89 -22.48
C LEU A 232 18.79 12.08 -21.48
N SER A 233 18.60 11.54 -20.28
CA SER A 233 19.65 11.43 -19.27
C SER A 233 19.89 9.94 -18.97
N GLY A 234 20.80 9.67 -18.03
CA GLY A 234 21.12 8.33 -17.58
C GLY A 234 19.97 7.63 -16.86
N VAL A 235 20.25 6.49 -16.24
CA VAL A 235 19.18 5.75 -15.57
C VAL A 235 18.76 6.49 -14.31
N VAL A 236 17.46 6.77 -14.19
CA VAL A 236 16.89 7.40 -13.00
C VAL A 236 16.97 6.42 -11.83
N TRP A 237 17.54 6.85 -10.71
CA TRP A 237 17.64 6.03 -9.50
C TRP A 237 16.56 6.39 -8.50
N THR A 238 16.38 7.69 -8.27
CA THR A 238 15.43 8.20 -7.31
C THR A 238 14.63 9.35 -7.89
N ALA A 239 13.40 9.54 -7.39
CA ALA A 239 12.57 10.67 -7.74
C ALA A 239 11.91 11.30 -6.52
N LEU A 240 11.81 12.63 -6.52
CA LEU A 240 11.11 13.40 -5.52
C LEU A 240 10.01 14.23 -6.18
N CYS A 241 8.76 13.91 -5.86
CA CYS A 241 7.59 14.64 -6.34
C CYS A 241 7.17 15.65 -5.27
N ILE A 242 7.10 16.93 -5.61
CA ILE A 242 6.80 18.03 -4.67
C ILE A 242 5.37 18.51 -4.92
N ASP A 243 4.57 18.49 -3.86
CA ASP A 243 3.22 19.00 -3.86
C ASP A 243 3.02 19.98 -2.70
N TYR A 244 2.90 21.26 -3.04
CA TYR A 244 2.73 22.37 -2.12
C TYR A 244 1.61 23.30 -2.62
N PRO A 245 0.35 23.01 -2.26
CA PRO A 245 -0.80 23.79 -2.76
C PRO A 245 -1.15 25.01 -1.90
N GLY A 246 -0.83 25.00 -0.60
CA GLY A 246 -1.22 26.07 0.34
C GLY A 246 -0.21 27.22 0.44
N HIS A 247 -0.64 28.40 0.90
CA HIS A 247 0.26 29.54 1.15
C HIS A 247 1.38 29.18 2.13
N SER A 248 1.03 28.45 3.19
CA SER A 248 1.96 27.94 4.20
C SER A 248 1.52 26.54 4.60
N PHE A 249 2.38 25.82 5.30
CA PHE A 249 2.07 24.46 5.74
C PHE A 249 2.48 24.23 7.19
N SER A 250 1.81 23.26 7.81
CA SER A 250 2.09 22.86 9.20
C SER A 250 2.91 21.57 9.27
N HIS A 251 2.66 20.65 8.35
CA HIS A 251 3.24 19.31 8.34
C HIS A 251 3.58 18.90 6.90
N LEU A 252 4.52 17.97 6.76
CA LEU A 252 4.76 17.27 5.49
C LEU A 252 4.10 15.90 5.55
N GLY A 253 3.14 15.67 4.68
CA GLY A 253 2.64 14.34 4.40
C GLY A 253 3.54 13.63 3.40
N VAL A 254 3.83 12.35 3.64
CA VAL A 254 4.55 11.53 2.66
C VAL A 254 3.65 10.44 2.12
N TYR A 255 3.58 10.38 0.79
CA TYR A 255 2.86 9.36 0.03
C TYR A 255 3.90 8.51 -0.72
N PHE A 256 3.72 7.19 -0.71
CA PHE A 256 4.74 6.25 -1.16
C PHE A 256 4.18 4.98 -1.83
N GLU A 257 2.88 4.68 -1.77
CA GLU A 257 2.34 3.50 -2.46
C GLU A 257 2.23 3.74 -3.96
N GLY A 258 2.79 2.81 -4.74
CA GLY A 258 2.63 2.80 -6.19
C GLY A 258 1.72 1.72 -6.73
N LEU A 259 1.72 1.64 -8.05
CA LEU A 259 0.85 0.73 -8.80
C LEU A 259 1.09 -0.73 -8.38
N ASN A 260 -0.01 -1.47 -8.23
CA ASN A 260 -0.04 -2.88 -7.82
C ASN A 260 0.65 -3.16 -6.47
N GLY A 261 0.58 -2.21 -5.52
CA GLY A 261 1.11 -2.38 -4.16
C GLY A 261 2.64 -2.37 -4.09
N ARG A 262 3.32 -1.82 -5.11
CA ARG A 262 4.77 -1.60 -5.07
C ARG A 262 5.09 -0.47 -4.09
N LEU A 263 6.12 -0.67 -3.27
CA LEU A 263 6.62 0.32 -2.31
C LEU A 263 8.06 0.72 -2.70
N PRO A 264 8.47 1.96 -2.42
CA PRO A 264 9.86 2.37 -2.54
C PRO A 264 10.67 1.78 -1.40
N ASN A 265 11.99 1.76 -1.55
CA ASN A 265 12.87 1.47 -0.44
C ASN A 265 12.60 2.45 0.73
N GLN A 266 12.40 1.88 1.91
CA GLN A 266 12.07 2.61 3.12
C GLN A 266 13.14 3.64 3.52
N ASP A 267 14.41 3.44 3.17
CA ASP A 267 15.47 4.39 3.51
C ASP A 267 15.29 5.75 2.83
N LEU A 268 14.69 5.79 1.64
CA LEU A 268 14.35 7.04 0.96
C LEU A 268 13.32 7.84 1.76
N LEU A 269 12.26 7.15 2.21
CA LEU A 269 11.22 7.71 3.06
C LEU A 269 11.79 8.19 4.40
N ASN A 270 12.57 7.32 5.06
CA ASN A 270 13.17 7.59 6.36
C ASN A 270 14.18 8.75 6.29
N SER A 271 14.86 8.91 5.15
CA SER A 271 15.78 10.04 4.93
C SER A 271 15.04 11.37 4.95
N VAL A 272 13.93 11.48 4.21
CA VAL A 272 13.10 12.69 4.22
C VAL A 272 12.53 12.97 5.61
N LEU A 273 12.04 11.94 6.30
CA LEU A 273 11.56 12.04 7.67
C LEU A 273 12.63 12.64 8.61
N ASN A 274 13.84 12.09 8.57
CA ASN A 274 14.94 12.54 9.43
C ASN A 274 15.34 13.99 9.11
N ILE A 275 15.44 14.35 7.82
CA ILE A 275 15.79 15.70 7.37
C ILE A 275 14.72 16.72 7.76
N ALA A 276 13.45 16.40 7.56
CA ALA A 276 12.35 17.29 7.89
C ALA A 276 12.30 17.55 9.40
N ARG A 277 12.36 16.48 10.21
CA ARG A 277 12.20 16.59 11.66
C ARG A 277 13.43 17.15 12.36
N TYR A 278 14.60 16.53 12.14
CA TYR A 278 15.79 16.83 12.94
C TYR A 278 16.57 18.02 12.40
N SER A 279 16.65 18.19 11.07
CA SER A 279 17.40 19.31 10.48
C SER A 279 16.56 20.58 10.33
N ASN A 280 15.23 20.47 10.23
CA ASN A 280 14.36 21.60 9.88
C ASN A 280 13.16 21.81 10.82
N GLY A 281 12.95 20.96 11.82
CA GLY A 281 11.90 21.12 12.83
C GLY A 281 10.46 20.94 12.31
N VAL A 282 10.29 20.24 11.19
CA VAL A 282 8.98 20.00 10.58
C VAL A 282 8.47 18.61 10.93
N SER A 283 7.23 18.52 11.41
CA SER A 283 6.57 17.25 11.67
C SER A 283 6.13 16.59 10.37
N VAL A 284 6.38 15.29 10.28
CA VAL A 284 6.04 14.47 9.12
C VAL A 284 4.91 13.52 9.47
N LEU A 285 3.97 13.37 8.56
CA LEU A 285 2.81 12.51 8.66
C LEU A 285 2.92 11.38 7.64
N ALA A 286 2.39 10.21 7.97
CA ALA A 286 2.05 9.22 6.96
C ALA A 286 0.79 9.74 6.25
N TYR A 287 0.89 10.05 4.95
CA TYR A 287 -0.16 10.76 4.20
C TYR A 287 -0.48 12.14 4.82
N ASP A 288 -1.74 12.55 4.80
CA ASP A 288 -2.27 13.75 5.45
C ASP A 288 -2.94 13.46 6.82
N ALA A 289 -2.76 12.24 7.36
CA ALA A 289 -3.33 11.84 8.65
C ALA A 289 -2.61 12.57 9.79
N LEU A 290 -3.32 13.50 10.43
CA LEU A 290 -2.77 14.27 11.54
C LEU A 290 -2.52 13.38 12.76
N ASP A 291 -1.30 13.42 13.29
CA ASP A 291 -0.87 12.65 14.47
C ASP A 291 -1.45 13.18 15.80
N HIS A 292 -2.44 14.07 15.74
CA HIS A 292 -3.20 14.47 16.93
C HIS A 292 -4.11 13.33 17.38
N LEU A 293 -4.02 12.98 18.67
CA LEU A 293 -4.98 12.07 19.27
C LEU A 293 -6.36 12.73 19.27
N ARG A 294 -7.37 11.95 18.92
CA ARG A 294 -8.79 12.34 18.99
C ARG A 294 -9.11 13.07 20.30
N THR A 295 -9.88 14.14 20.25
CA THR A 295 -10.31 14.83 21.47
C THR A 295 -11.34 13.97 22.22
N ASP A 296 -11.65 14.31 23.48
CA ASP A 296 -12.71 13.61 24.22
C ASP A 296 -14.12 13.94 23.72
N HIS A 297 -14.23 14.65 22.59
CA HIS A 297 -15.48 15.10 22.01
C HIS A 297 -16.19 13.98 21.21
N PRO A 298 -17.51 13.76 21.40
CA PRO A 298 -18.27 12.71 20.72
C PRO A 298 -18.29 12.80 19.19
N TYR A 299 -18.25 14.02 18.66
CA TYR A 299 -18.28 14.27 17.20
C TYR A 299 -17.05 13.73 16.47
N ASP A 300 -15.94 13.52 17.18
CA ASP A 300 -14.71 13.03 16.54
C ASP A 300 -14.78 11.54 16.19
N PHE A 301 -15.75 10.78 16.73
CA PHE A 301 -15.97 9.39 16.31
C PHE A 301 -16.78 9.27 15.01
N GLY A 302 -17.26 10.40 14.47
CA GLY A 302 -18.19 10.48 13.36
C GLY A 302 -19.67 10.61 13.78
N PRO A 303 -20.59 10.86 12.82
CA PRO A 303 -21.98 11.21 13.13
C PRO A 303 -22.76 10.09 13.83
N ARG A 304 -22.53 8.83 13.42
CA ARG A 304 -23.28 7.65 13.90
C ARG A 304 -22.92 7.28 15.33
N THR A 305 -21.64 7.32 15.65
CA THR A 305 -21.05 7.03 16.97
C THR A 305 -21.31 8.19 17.95
N ALA A 306 -21.29 9.44 17.48
CA ALA A 306 -21.71 10.60 18.27
C ALA A 306 -23.15 10.46 18.80
N ALA A 307 -24.07 9.96 17.97
CA ALA A 307 -25.45 9.69 18.38
C ALA A 307 -25.56 8.58 19.44
N LEU A 308 -24.70 7.55 19.34
CA LEU A 308 -24.63 6.45 20.30
C LEU A 308 -23.82 6.79 21.57
N TRP A 309 -23.05 7.87 21.56
CA TRP A 309 -22.17 8.28 22.66
C TRP A 309 -22.92 8.41 23.99
N ASN A 310 -24.10 9.01 23.95
CA ASN A 310 -24.92 9.23 25.13
C ASN A 310 -25.51 7.93 25.71
N TYR A 311 -25.55 6.85 24.94
CA TYR A 311 -26.03 5.53 25.35
C TYR A 311 -24.89 4.59 25.80
N LEU A 312 -23.64 4.93 25.51
CA LEU A 312 -22.48 4.14 25.93
C LEU A 312 -22.31 4.19 27.47
N PRO A 313 -22.10 3.03 28.14
CA PRO A 313 -21.79 3.00 29.57
C PRO A 313 -20.54 3.83 29.91
N LYS A 314 -20.49 4.40 31.12
CA LYS A 314 -19.34 5.22 31.57
C LYS A 314 -17.99 4.50 31.44
N VAL A 315 -17.98 3.19 31.71
CA VAL A 315 -16.77 2.35 31.58
C VAL A 315 -16.29 2.28 30.13
N ALA A 316 -17.21 2.14 29.17
CA ALA A 316 -16.88 2.11 27.75
C ALA A 316 -16.35 3.48 27.28
N ARG A 317 -16.97 4.59 27.70
CA ARG A 317 -16.45 5.94 27.39
C ARG A 317 -15.05 6.17 27.94
N LYS A 318 -14.79 5.72 29.18
CA LYS A 318 -13.46 5.80 29.80
C LYS A 318 -12.42 4.98 29.03
N MET A 319 -12.79 3.78 28.59
CA MET A 319 -11.92 2.92 27.76
C MET A 319 -11.63 3.55 26.40
N LEU A 320 -12.65 4.10 25.72
CA LEU A 320 -12.49 4.74 24.41
C LEU A 320 -11.66 6.03 24.48
N ASN A 321 -11.66 6.72 25.62
CA ASN A 321 -10.85 7.92 25.83
C ASN A 321 -9.47 7.63 26.48
N ASP A 322 -9.10 6.37 26.68
CA ASP A 322 -7.75 5.98 27.10
C ASP A 322 -6.73 6.43 26.03
N PRO A 323 -5.63 7.12 26.41
CA PRO A 323 -4.55 7.47 25.48
C PRO A 323 -4.02 6.30 24.63
N ASN A 324 -3.99 5.09 25.19
CA ASN A 324 -3.55 3.90 24.46
C ASN A 324 -4.54 3.52 23.36
N MET A 325 -5.84 3.65 23.62
CA MET A 325 -6.89 3.39 22.64
C MET A 325 -6.84 4.43 21.50
N LYS A 326 -6.68 5.71 21.84
CA LYS A 326 -6.53 6.78 20.83
C LYS A 326 -5.30 6.58 19.95
N THR A 327 -4.19 6.13 20.54
CA THR A 327 -2.97 5.82 19.79
C THR A 327 -3.21 4.62 18.86
N PHE A 328 -3.88 3.57 19.35
CA PHE A 328 -4.26 2.42 18.54
C PHE A 328 -5.18 2.83 17.38
N GLU A 329 -6.19 3.66 17.64
CA GLU A 329 -7.14 4.21 16.66
C GLU A 329 -6.39 4.94 15.52
N ASN A 330 -5.51 5.89 15.87
CA ASN A 330 -4.70 6.62 14.89
C ASN A 330 -3.80 5.68 14.05
N ARG A 331 -3.08 4.75 14.71
CA ARG A 331 -2.24 3.77 14.01
C ARG A 331 -3.06 2.83 13.14
N ALA A 332 -4.26 2.45 13.57
CA ALA A 332 -5.16 1.59 12.81
C ALA A 332 -5.64 2.30 11.55
N GLY A 333 -5.92 3.61 11.62
CA GLY A 333 -6.23 4.45 10.45
C GLY A 333 -5.08 4.51 9.44
N ILE A 334 -3.83 4.66 9.90
CA ILE A 334 -2.66 4.65 9.02
C ILE A 334 -2.47 3.28 8.36
N VAL A 335 -2.56 2.20 9.15
CA VAL A 335 -2.42 0.82 8.65
C VAL A 335 -3.53 0.48 7.66
N SER A 336 -4.79 0.80 7.97
CA SER A 336 -5.93 0.52 7.09
C SER A 336 -5.80 1.26 5.77
N ARG A 337 -5.35 2.52 5.80
CA ARG A 337 -5.10 3.31 4.60
C ARG A 337 -3.98 2.74 3.74
N SER A 338 -2.86 2.33 4.35
CA SER A 338 -1.77 1.69 3.59
C SER A 338 -2.22 0.39 2.95
N ILE A 339 -2.98 -0.44 3.67
CA ILE A 339 -3.57 -1.66 3.13
C ILE A 339 -4.56 -1.33 2.00
N ALA A 340 -5.38 -0.30 2.13
CA ALA A 340 -6.34 0.10 1.10
C ALA A 340 -5.64 0.52 -0.20
N TRP A 341 -4.59 1.34 -0.14
CA TRP A 341 -3.79 1.68 -1.32
C TRP A 341 -3.17 0.45 -1.97
N GLN A 342 -2.49 -0.39 -1.18
CA GLN A 342 -1.83 -1.59 -1.68
C GLN A 342 -2.83 -2.60 -2.28
N ALA A 343 -3.98 -2.81 -1.62
CA ALA A 343 -5.01 -3.75 -2.07
C ALA A 343 -5.76 -3.26 -3.31
N SER A 344 -5.97 -1.94 -3.44
CA SER A 344 -6.58 -1.35 -4.64
C SER A 344 -5.67 -1.44 -5.88
N GLY A 345 -4.36 -1.60 -5.67
CA GLY A 345 -3.34 -1.54 -6.72
C GLY A 345 -3.17 -0.15 -7.33
N ARG A 346 -3.82 0.89 -6.79
CA ARG A 346 -3.71 2.27 -7.25
C ARG A 346 -2.54 2.97 -6.58
N ALA A 347 -1.89 3.85 -7.33
CA ALA A 347 -0.87 4.73 -6.79
C ALA A 347 -1.51 5.79 -5.88
N SER A 348 -0.85 6.07 -4.76
CA SER A 348 -1.27 7.10 -3.81
C SER A 348 -0.87 8.52 -4.25
N GLY A 349 0.03 8.63 -5.23
CA GLY A 349 0.45 9.89 -5.84
C GLY A 349 1.33 9.69 -7.09
N VAL A 350 1.83 10.79 -7.65
CA VAL A 350 2.66 10.79 -8.88
C VAL A 350 3.88 9.86 -8.79
N HIS A 351 4.52 9.78 -7.61
CA HIS A 351 5.64 8.87 -7.34
C HIS A 351 5.33 7.40 -7.66
N GLY A 352 4.07 6.98 -7.51
CA GLY A 352 3.68 5.58 -7.67
C GLY A 352 3.85 5.05 -9.10
N LEU A 353 3.91 5.95 -10.08
CA LEU A 353 4.20 5.65 -11.48
C LEU A 353 5.68 5.31 -11.71
N PHE A 354 6.59 5.81 -10.87
CA PHE A 354 8.03 5.53 -10.97
C PHE A 354 8.36 4.09 -10.57
N HIS A 355 7.61 3.51 -9.62
CA HIS A 355 7.89 2.18 -9.10
C HIS A 355 7.80 1.07 -10.14
N GLN A 356 7.00 1.26 -11.21
CA GLN A 356 6.93 0.27 -12.27
C GLN A 356 8.23 0.15 -13.09
N TYR A 357 9.05 1.19 -13.07
CA TYR A 357 10.36 1.24 -13.71
C TYR A 357 11.50 0.97 -12.73
N ARG A 358 11.19 0.46 -11.52
CA ARG A 358 12.16 0.24 -10.42
C ARG A 358 12.91 1.51 -10.03
N ILE A 359 12.19 2.63 -9.99
CA ILE A 359 12.69 3.90 -9.49
C ILE A 359 12.07 4.12 -8.10
N ASP A 360 12.93 4.36 -7.11
CA ASP A 360 12.50 4.67 -5.75
C ASP A 360 12.04 6.13 -5.70
N ALA A 361 10.78 6.34 -5.36
CA ALA A 361 10.16 7.65 -5.45
C ALA A 361 9.17 7.91 -4.31
N ILE A 362 9.03 9.16 -3.92
CA ILE A 362 8.04 9.58 -2.93
C ILE A 362 7.44 10.93 -3.31
N THR A 363 6.20 11.16 -2.90
CA THR A 363 5.57 12.49 -2.97
C THR A 363 5.57 13.14 -1.60
N ILE A 364 6.15 14.33 -1.50
CA ILE A 364 6.04 15.20 -0.32
C ILE A 364 4.87 16.14 -0.55
N TYR A 365 3.85 16.04 0.31
CA TYR A 365 2.67 16.90 0.34
C TYR A 365 2.77 17.89 1.50
N ALA A 366 2.90 19.18 1.21
CA ALA A 366 2.93 20.24 2.22
C ALA A 366 1.49 20.62 2.61
N ARG A 367 1.02 20.05 3.73
CA ARG A 367 -0.36 20.17 4.21
C ARG A 367 -0.73 21.64 4.48
N PRO A 368 -1.68 22.23 3.73
CA PRO A 368 -2.07 23.63 3.88
C PRO A 368 -2.43 24.00 5.32
N SER A 369 -1.88 25.13 5.78
CA SER A 369 -2.13 25.70 7.10
C SER A 369 -1.80 27.18 7.09
N HIS A 370 -2.22 27.91 8.12
CA HIS A 370 -1.84 29.33 8.31
C HIS A 370 -0.35 29.52 8.68
N GLY A 371 0.41 28.43 8.84
CA GLY A 371 1.81 28.44 9.25
C GLY A 371 2.19 27.19 10.03
N PRO A 372 3.47 27.05 10.46
CA PRO A 372 4.52 28.08 10.47
C PRO A 372 5.53 28.01 9.31
N HIS A 373 5.41 27.03 8.40
CA HIS A 373 6.44 26.76 7.40
C HIS A 373 6.05 27.23 5.99
N GLY A 374 7.07 27.51 5.17
CA GLY A 374 6.90 27.94 3.78
C GLY A 374 8.10 27.55 2.91
N PHE A 375 8.31 28.27 1.79
CA PHE A 375 9.37 28.00 0.81
C PHE A 375 10.76 27.83 1.40
N PHE A 376 11.10 28.60 2.43
CA PHE A 376 12.42 28.53 3.07
C PHE A 376 12.71 27.13 3.64
N VAL A 377 11.75 26.61 4.41
CA VAL A 377 11.90 25.34 5.10
C VAL A 377 11.76 24.17 4.12
N LEU A 378 10.77 24.24 3.22
CA LEU A 378 10.59 23.21 2.20
C LEU A 378 11.80 23.09 1.26
N GLY A 379 12.37 24.23 0.82
CA GLY A 379 13.54 24.23 -0.05
C GLY A 379 14.79 23.65 0.62
N LYS A 380 15.00 23.90 1.92
CA LYS A 380 16.07 23.24 2.70
C LYS A 380 15.89 21.73 2.80
N ILE A 381 14.66 21.27 3.02
CA ILE A 381 14.34 19.85 3.10
C ILE A 381 14.59 19.19 1.73
N ILE A 382 14.13 19.80 0.64
CA ILE A 382 14.35 19.29 -0.71
C ILE A 382 15.83 19.29 -1.05
N GLU A 383 16.55 20.38 -0.81
CA GLU A 383 18.01 20.43 -1.03
C GLU A 383 18.71 19.28 -0.31
N SER A 384 18.50 19.16 1.01
CA SER A 384 19.16 18.13 1.82
C SER A 384 18.78 16.72 1.37
N THR A 385 17.53 16.51 0.93
CA THR A 385 17.06 15.24 0.37
C THR A 385 17.75 14.93 -0.95
N THR A 386 17.86 15.91 -1.86
CA THR A 386 18.59 15.74 -3.12
C THR A 386 20.08 15.46 -2.88
N ARG A 387 20.70 16.06 -1.85
CA ARG A 387 22.08 15.72 -1.44
C ARG A 387 22.21 14.28 -1.00
N THR A 388 21.27 13.82 -0.19
CA THR A 388 21.20 12.43 0.31
C THR A 388 21.08 11.45 -0.87
N MET A 389 20.18 11.72 -1.82
CA MET A 389 20.03 10.92 -3.05
C MET A 389 21.27 10.95 -3.94
N ASN A 390 21.96 12.09 -4.02
CA ASN A 390 23.17 12.25 -4.82
C ASN A 390 24.36 11.44 -4.29
N ASN A 391 24.39 11.17 -2.99
CA ASN A 391 25.46 10.39 -2.35
C ASN A 391 25.37 8.87 -2.58
N LEU A 392 24.24 8.38 -3.10
CA LEU A 392 24.08 6.96 -3.41
C LEU A 392 25.15 6.49 -4.38
N LEU A 393 25.87 5.43 -4.02
CA LEU A 393 26.88 4.79 -4.89
C LEU A 393 26.31 3.65 -5.72
N GLU A 394 25.22 3.06 -5.24
CA GLU A 394 24.44 2.02 -5.91
C GLU A 394 22.95 2.31 -5.76
N ARG A 395 22.13 1.59 -6.53
CA ARG A 395 20.68 1.67 -6.36
C ARG A 395 20.29 1.07 -5.01
N LEU A 396 19.23 1.60 -4.41
CA LEU A 396 18.73 1.05 -3.16
C LEU A 396 18.29 -0.41 -3.36
N HIS A 397 18.83 -1.31 -2.54
CA HIS A 397 18.64 -2.76 -2.64
C HIS A 397 17.80 -3.35 -1.49
N ALA A 398 17.56 -4.67 -1.55
CA ALA A 398 16.31 -5.38 -1.25
C ALA A 398 15.74 -5.44 0.19
N SER A 399 16.34 -4.84 1.21
CA SER A 399 15.98 -5.16 2.61
C SER A 399 14.63 -4.60 3.10
N PHE A 400 13.99 -3.64 2.40
CA PHE A 400 12.79 -2.95 2.90
C PHE A 400 11.69 -2.66 1.87
N PHE A 401 11.38 -3.58 0.95
CA PHE A 401 10.25 -3.38 0.04
C PHE A 401 8.90 -3.86 0.61
N PHE A 402 8.90 -4.54 1.76
CA PHE A 402 7.68 -5.06 2.41
C PHE A 402 7.56 -4.57 3.84
N TYR A 403 6.89 -3.42 3.99
CA TYR A 403 6.60 -2.81 5.27
C TYR A 403 5.20 -2.23 5.29
N ILE A 404 4.66 -2.08 6.50
CA ILE A 404 3.46 -1.30 6.76
C ILE A 404 3.85 -0.23 7.78
N LEU A 405 3.65 1.04 7.43
CA LEU A 405 3.81 2.12 8.40
C LEU A 405 2.66 2.05 9.42
N THR A 406 3.02 2.15 10.69
CA THR A 406 2.07 2.33 11.79
C THR A 406 2.04 3.78 12.27
N SER A 407 3.12 4.52 12.03
CA SER A 407 3.19 5.98 12.14
C SER A 407 4.24 6.47 11.15
N ALA A 408 4.45 7.78 11.03
CA ALA A 408 5.55 8.32 10.23
C ALA A 408 6.94 7.82 10.69
N GLN A 409 7.07 7.35 11.93
CA GLN A 409 8.35 6.97 12.56
C GLN A 409 8.38 5.50 12.99
N SER A 410 7.33 4.74 12.74
CA SER A 410 7.28 3.33 13.12
C SER A 410 6.65 2.47 12.05
N PHE A 411 7.21 1.29 11.88
CA PHE A 411 6.79 0.36 10.84
C PHE A 411 6.81 -1.07 11.34
N ILE A 412 6.13 -1.94 10.59
CA ILE A 412 6.12 -3.38 10.78
C ILE A 412 6.68 -4.02 9.52
N LYS A 413 7.72 -4.84 9.69
CA LYS A 413 8.32 -5.65 8.62
C LYS A 413 7.38 -6.80 8.24
N ILE A 414 7.57 -7.37 7.05
CA ILE A 414 6.83 -8.54 6.58
C ILE A 414 6.68 -9.67 7.62
N GLY A 415 7.73 -9.97 8.39
CA GLY A 415 7.69 -10.98 9.44
C GLY A 415 6.75 -10.68 10.62
N GLY A 416 6.30 -9.43 10.78
CA GLY A 416 5.39 -9.01 11.86
C GLY A 416 3.91 -9.19 11.52
N TYR A 417 3.53 -9.13 10.23
CA TYR A 417 2.13 -9.26 9.80
C TYR A 417 1.86 -10.54 8.99
N LEU A 418 2.84 -11.09 8.27
CA LEU A 418 2.67 -12.29 7.46
C LEU A 418 2.21 -13.53 8.27
N PRO A 419 2.69 -13.77 9.51
CA PRO A 419 2.24 -14.92 10.31
C PRO A 419 0.72 -14.96 10.51
N ALA A 420 0.05 -13.82 10.65
CA ALA A 420 -1.41 -13.75 10.81
C ALA A 420 -2.12 -14.41 9.62
N ALA A 421 -1.73 -14.04 8.40
CA ALA A 421 -2.28 -14.60 7.17
C ALA A 421 -1.95 -16.10 7.03
N VAL A 422 -0.69 -16.49 7.30
CA VAL A 422 -0.26 -17.90 7.19
C VAL A 422 -1.03 -18.80 8.15
N ILE A 423 -1.20 -18.39 9.41
CA ILE A 423 -1.94 -19.17 10.41
C ILE A 423 -3.41 -19.36 9.99
N MET A 424 -4.05 -18.31 9.47
CA MET A 424 -5.42 -18.40 8.94
C MET A 424 -5.49 -19.33 7.73
N SER A 425 -4.54 -19.24 6.79
CA SER A 425 -4.47 -20.13 5.63
C SER A 425 -4.31 -21.59 6.05
N VAL A 426 -3.44 -21.90 7.02
CA VAL A 426 -3.27 -23.26 7.56
C VAL A 426 -4.57 -23.79 8.16
N ALA A 427 -5.30 -22.96 8.91
CA ALA A 427 -6.61 -23.32 9.45
C ALA A 427 -7.61 -23.68 8.33
N MET A 428 -7.66 -22.87 7.27
CA MET A 428 -8.51 -23.14 6.11
C MET A 428 -8.09 -24.42 5.37
N THR A 429 -6.79 -24.66 5.20
CA THR A 429 -6.27 -25.89 4.57
C THR A 429 -6.67 -27.14 5.34
N PHE A 430 -6.57 -27.13 6.67
CA PHE A 430 -7.07 -28.23 7.50
C PHE A 430 -8.57 -28.45 7.34
N GLY A 431 -9.35 -27.37 7.25
CA GLY A 431 -10.77 -27.46 6.93
C GLY A 431 -11.05 -28.13 5.58
N GLY A 432 -10.34 -27.72 4.53
CA GLY A 432 -10.47 -28.30 3.19
C GLY A 432 -10.10 -29.79 3.16
N LEU A 433 -9.02 -30.19 3.82
CA LEU A 433 -8.60 -31.59 3.93
C LEU A 433 -9.63 -32.44 4.71
N ALA A 434 -10.20 -31.90 5.79
CA ALA A 434 -11.23 -32.60 6.56
C ALA A 434 -12.48 -32.85 5.70
N LEU A 435 -12.98 -31.82 5.02
CA LEU A 435 -14.13 -31.92 4.12
C LEU A 435 -13.87 -32.91 2.97
N TRP A 436 -12.65 -32.94 2.43
CA TRP A 436 -12.26 -33.89 1.38
C TRP A 436 -12.33 -35.36 1.83
N VAL A 437 -11.97 -35.63 3.09
CA VAL A 437 -12.08 -36.96 3.69
C VAL A 437 -13.55 -37.30 3.92
N GLU A 438 -14.32 -36.42 4.55
CA GLU A 438 -15.75 -36.64 4.85
C GLU A 438 -16.58 -36.85 3.58
N ALA A 439 -16.33 -36.08 2.51
CA ALA A 439 -17.04 -36.18 1.25
C ALA A 439 -16.95 -37.58 0.59
N SER A 440 -15.92 -38.36 0.94
CA SER A 440 -15.72 -39.73 0.42
C SER A 440 -16.61 -40.78 1.08
N TRP A 441 -17.34 -40.43 2.14
CA TRP A 441 -18.19 -41.35 2.89
C TRP A 441 -19.65 -40.92 2.83
N VAL A 442 -20.56 -41.89 2.73
CA VAL A 442 -22.00 -41.68 2.85
C VAL A 442 -22.58 -42.74 3.77
N GLN A 443 -23.51 -42.35 4.63
CA GLN A 443 -24.23 -43.26 5.49
C GLN A 443 -25.46 -43.78 4.74
N ILE A 444 -25.47 -45.08 4.44
CA ILE A 444 -26.64 -45.75 3.87
C ILE A 444 -27.37 -46.53 4.96
N GLN A 445 -28.71 -46.55 4.91
CA GLN A 445 -29.51 -47.49 5.70
C GLN A 445 -29.58 -48.81 4.95
N ILE A 446 -29.15 -49.88 5.59
CA ILE A 446 -29.32 -51.23 5.09
C ILE A 446 -30.47 -51.84 5.87
N VAL A 447 -31.48 -52.30 5.14
CA VAL A 447 -32.54 -53.14 5.69
C VAL A 447 -31.98 -54.56 5.70
N ILE A 448 -31.78 -55.11 6.89
CA ILE A 448 -31.42 -56.52 7.05
C ILE A 448 -32.75 -57.27 7.10
N THR A 449 -33.12 -57.92 6.00
CA THR A 449 -34.18 -58.93 6.01
C THR A 449 -33.56 -60.25 6.48
N ASP A 450 -34.17 -60.88 7.49
CA ASP A 450 -33.76 -62.18 8.08
C ASP A 450 -33.94 -63.36 7.09
N ALA A 451 -33.27 -63.32 5.94
CA ALA A 451 -33.26 -64.41 4.96
C ALA A 451 -32.05 -65.36 5.10
N ASP A 452 -31.06 -65.03 5.93
CA ASP A 452 -29.81 -65.80 6.08
C ASP A 452 -29.63 -66.49 7.44
N LYS A 453 -30.67 -66.57 8.28
CA LYS A 453 -30.69 -67.45 9.45
C LYS A 453 -31.70 -68.57 9.25
N ASN A 454 -31.17 -69.78 9.06
CA ASN A 454 -31.98 -71.00 9.03
C ASN A 454 -32.86 -71.14 10.29
N SER A 455 -34.09 -71.61 10.02
CA SER A 455 -35.09 -72.27 10.89
C SER A 455 -35.84 -71.46 11.97
N GLU A 456 -37.17 -71.47 11.79
CA GLU A 456 -38.26 -71.52 12.78
C GLU A 456 -38.39 -70.40 13.83
N SER A 457 -39.34 -69.49 13.61
CA SER A 457 -40.56 -69.32 14.43
C SER A 457 -41.26 -67.99 14.09
N SER A 458 -42.59 -68.03 14.19
CA SER A 458 -43.53 -66.93 13.96
C SER A 458 -43.41 -65.80 14.98
N GLY A 459 -43.39 -64.54 14.52
CA GLY A 459 -43.71 -63.37 15.33
C GLY A 459 -42.93 -62.11 14.97
N ASP A 460 -43.64 -61.08 14.49
CA ASP A 460 -43.24 -59.68 14.23
C ASP A 460 -41.91 -59.44 13.50
N ASP A 461 -42.01 -59.05 12.22
CA ASP A 461 -40.90 -58.52 11.42
C ASP A 461 -40.38 -57.19 12.02
N HIS A 462 -39.48 -57.28 13.00
CA HIS A 462 -38.72 -56.13 13.45
C HIS A 462 -37.67 -55.76 12.38
N ILE A 463 -38.03 -54.82 11.51
CA ILE A 463 -37.12 -54.21 10.53
C ILE A 463 -36.01 -53.45 11.28
N GLU A 464 -34.85 -54.08 11.46
CA GLU A 464 -33.69 -53.45 12.08
C GLU A 464 -32.93 -52.60 11.04
N HIS A 465 -33.11 -51.29 11.11
CA HIS A 465 -32.37 -50.35 10.26
C HIS A 465 -30.92 -50.20 10.72
N SER A 466 -30.00 -50.94 10.13
CA SER A 466 -28.56 -50.79 10.41
C SER A 466 -27.93 -49.69 9.53
N LYS A 467 -27.22 -48.74 10.15
CA LYS A 467 -26.53 -47.66 9.43
C LYS A 467 -25.10 -48.10 9.07
N LYS A 468 -24.80 -48.22 7.78
CA LYS A 468 -23.45 -48.56 7.28
C LYS A 468 -22.83 -47.39 6.52
N TRP A 469 -21.59 -47.06 6.84
CA TRP A 469 -20.81 -46.09 6.06
C TRP A 469 -20.21 -46.78 4.84
N VAL A 470 -20.52 -46.28 3.66
CA VAL A 470 -19.99 -46.76 2.38
C VAL A 470 -19.20 -45.66 1.71
N LYS A 471 -18.09 -46.05 1.06
CA LYS A 471 -17.25 -45.14 0.30
C LYS A 471 -17.96 -44.80 -1.01
N ARG A 472 -18.07 -43.51 -1.32
CA ARG A 472 -18.64 -43.00 -2.59
C ARG A 472 -17.61 -42.22 -3.39
N SER A 473 -17.90 -42.00 -4.68
CA SER A 473 -17.22 -40.96 -5.45
C SER A 473 -17.51 -39.59 -4.83
N ARG A 474 -16.50 -38.73 -4.78
CA ARG A 474 -16.63 -37.40 -4.18
C ARG A 474 -17.42 -36.49 -5.12
N PRO A 475 -18.41 -35.72 -4.62
CA PRO A 475 -19.13 -34.73 -5.41
C PRO A 475 -18.23 -33.51 -5.67
N VAL A 476 -17.29 -33.64 -6.59
CA VAL A 476 -16.32 -32.57 -6.90
C VAL A 476 -16.93 -31.43 -7.72
N VAL A 477 -18.03 -31.69 -8.43
CA VAL A 477 -18.70 -30.70 -9.27
C VAL A 477 -19.18 -29.51 -8.42
N ASP A 478 -19.89 -29.77 -7.32
CA ASP A 478 -20.38 -28.71 -6.42
C ASP A 478 -19.23 -27.91 -5.81
N ALA A 479 -18.12 -28.58 -5.50
CA ALA A 479 -16.92 -27.93 -4.98
C ALA A 479 -16.24 -27.03 -6.03
N PHE A 480 -16.18 -27.46 -7.29
CA PHE A 480 -15.68 -26.64 -8.40
C PHE A 480 -16.61 -25.47 -8.72
N VAL A 481 -17.94 -25.67 -8.65
CA VAL A 481 -18.92 -24.59 -8.79
C VAL A 481 -18.73 -23.57 -7.68
N LEU A 482 -18.62 -24.01 -6.42
CA LEU A 482 -18.36 -23.12 -5.29
C LEU A 482 -17.04 -22.37 -5.45
N ALA A 483 -15.96 -23.07 -5.83
CA ALA A 483 -14.67 -22.45 -6.11
C ALA A 483 -14.81 -21.38 -7.22
N GLY A 484 -15.50 -21.71 -8.31
CA GLY A 484 -15.83 -20.77 -9.38
C GLY A 484 -16.60 -19.55 -8.88
N CYS A 485 -17.66 -19.74 -8.08
CA CYS A 485 -18.41 -18.67 -7.45
C CYS A 485 -17.53 -17.81 -6.53
N THR A 486 -16.65 -18.40 -5.74
CA THR A 486 -15.73 -17.64 -4.88
C THR A 486 -14.69 -16.85 -5.66
N HIS A 487 -14.17 -17.40 -6.77
CA HIS A 487 -13.27 -16.67 -7.65
C HIS A 487 -13.98 -15.53 -8.40
N LEU A 488 -15.21 -15.75 -8.87
CA LEU A 488 -16.04 -14.71 -9.47
C LEU A 488 -16.39 -13.61 -8.46
N SER A 489 -16.77 -13.98 -7.24
CA SER A 489 -17.00 -13.04 -6.14
C SER A 489 -15.72 -12.27 -5.78
N GLY A 490 -14.57 -12.94 -5.71
CA GLY A 490 -13.27 -12.31 -5.48
C GLY A 490 -12.89 -11.35 -6.62
N GLY A 491 -13.13 -11.72 -7.87
CA GLY A 491 -12.92 -10.85 -9.03
C GLY A 491 -13.83 -9.62 -9.02
N ALA A 492 -15.12 -9.81 -8.69
CA ALA A 492 -16.06 -8.71 -8.51
C ALA A 492 -15.65 -7.79 -7.34
N MET A 493 -15.15 -8.36 -6.24
CA MET A 493 -14.65 -7.60 -5.10
C MET A 493 -13.39 -6.81 -5.45
N LEU A 494 -12.43 -7.42 -6.17
CA LEU A 494 -11.23 -6.73 -6.67
C LEU A 494 -11.61 -5.58 -7.60
N PHE A 495 -12.57 -5.79 -8.51
CA PHE A 495 -13.07 -4.74 -9.39
C PHE A 495 -13.74 -3.61 -8.58
N ALA A 496 -14.56 -3.96 -7.58
CA ALA A 496 -15.19 -2.99 -6.70
C ALA A 496 -14.16 -2.18 -5.88
N LEU A 497 -13.13 -2.85 -5.34
CA LEU A 497 -12.03 -2.24 -4.58
C LEU A 497 -11.08 -1.39 -5.45
N GLY A 498 -11.04 -1.64 -6.76
CA GLY A 498 -10.28 -0.82 -7.70
C GLY A 498 -10.93 0.53 -8.01
N THR A 499 -12.17 0.76 -7.54
CA THR A 499 -12.88 2.03 -7.77
C THR A 499 -12.45 3.08 -6.76
N LYS A 500 -12.36 4.35 -7.21
CA LYS A 500 -12.08 5.50 -6.33
C LYS A 500 -13.05 5.59 -5.15
N ALA A 501 -14.35 5.39 -5.42
CA ALA A 501 -15.39 5.41 -4.39
C ALA A 501 -15.18 4.38 -3.27
N SER A 502 -14.64 3.20 -3.59
CA SER A 502 -14.32 2.20 -2.57
C SER A 502 -13.15 2.65 -1.68
N MET A 503 -12.13 3.29 -2.27
CA MET A 503 -11.00 3.82 -1.50
C MET A 503 -11.43 4.91 -0.54
N ASP A 504 -12.27 5.83 -1.00
CA ASP A 504 -12.82 6.88 -0.16
C ASP A 504 -13.59 6.26 1.02
N ALA A 505 -14.41 5.23 0.77
CA ALA A 505 -15.13 4.51 1.83
C ALA A 505 -14.20 3.81 2.85
N PHE A 506 -13.04 3.30 2.43
CA PHE A 506 -12.06 2.67 3.32
C PHE A 506 -11.18 3.67 4.08
N THR A 507 -11.00 4.87 3.54
CA THR A 507 -10.12 5.92 4.10
C THR A 507 -10.87 7.01 4.88
N LEU A 508 -12.20 6.97 4.89
CA LEU A 508 -13.10 7.88 5.61
C LEU A 508 -13.14 7.69 7.14
N TRP A 509 -12.23 6.89 7.72
CA TRP A 509 -12.16 6.60 9.16
C TRP A 509 -11.10 7.41 9.88
#